data_AF-A0A958R5I5-F1
#
_entry.id   AF-A0A958R5I5-F1
#
_cell.length_a   1.000
_cell.length_b   1.000
_cell.length_c   1.000
_cell.angle_alpha   90.00
_cell.angle_beta   90.00
_cell.angle_gamma   90.00
#
_symmetry.space_group_name_H-M   'P 1'
#
loop_
_entity.id
_entity.type
_entity.pdbx_description
1 polymer ?
#
loop_
_entity_poly.entity_id
_entity_poly.type
_entity_poly.pdbx_seq_one_letter_code
_entity_poly.pdbx_strand_id
1 'polypeptide(L)'
;MSAYIKQEHDFIIRTKKIIDQYNKFQIQKTEKFEITLFLNCLVGLLILPQQHWYESLPTDNVSQKEWGISPKHISTIKKGELKNVMNVARHLRNSVAHYNFTVFDNRLNKLSSVQFTDKITEKGKDDIITFEAVIPLKDLRQFTTKLTYTFTTLMEQSK
;
A
#
# COMPACT_ATOMS: atom_id res chain seq x y z
N MET A 1 25.62 4.03 -6.30
CA MET A 1 24.46 3.71 -5.43
C MET A 1 23.82 4.93 -4.77
N SER A 2 24.55 6.02 -4.46
CA SER A 2 24.01 7.22 -3.77
C SER A 2 22.85 7.96 -4.49
N ALA A 3 22.88 8.11 -5.82
CA ALA A 3 21.85 8.87 -6.55
C ALA A 3 20.47 8.17 -6.56
N TYR A 4 20.45 6.83 -6.68
CA TYR A 4 19.21 6.04 -6.69
C TYR A 4 18.52 6.02 -5.32
N ILE A 5 19.27 5.84 -4.23
CA ILE A 5 18.73 5.91 -2.87
C ILE A 5 18.14 7.31 -2.59
N LYS A 6 18.83 8.36 -3.04
CA LYS A 6 18.32 9.74 -2.91
C LYS A 6 17.03 9.96 -3.69
N GLN A 7 16.92 9.41 -4.91
CA GLN A 7 15.70 9.49 -5.72
C GLN A 7 14.51 8.78 -5.04
N GLU A 8 14.69 7.55 -4.56
CA GLU A 8 13.63 6.80 -3.85
C GLU A 8 13.16 7.55 -2.61
N HIS A 9 14.11 7.99 -1.78
CA HIS A 9 13.83 8.76 -0.57
C HIS A 9 13.10 10.08 -0.86
N ASP A 10 13.58 10.87 -1.83
CA ASP A 10 12.95 12.14 -2.21
C ASP A 10 11.54 11.92 -2.75
N PHE A 11 11.32 10.85 -3.52
CA PHE A 11 9.99 10.51 -4.03
C PHE A 11 9.02 10.19 -2.89
N ILE A 12 9.40 9.34 -1.94
CA ILE A 12 8.54 8.96 -0.81
C ILE A 12 8.17 10.19 0.02
N ILE A 13 9.15 11.03 0.36
CA ILE A 13 8.93 12.24 1.17
C ILE A 13 8.02 13.23 0.44
N ARG A 14 8.28 13.50 -0.84
CA ARG A 14 7.49 14.47 -1.61
C ARG A 14 6.06 13.95 -1.83
N THR A 15 5.89 12.66 -2.07
CA THR A 15 4.56 12.04 -2.24
C THR A 15 3.75 12.09 -0.94
N LYS A 16 4.37 11.85 0.21
CA LYS A 16 3.73 12.06 1.51
C LYS A 16 3.28 13.52 1.70
N LYS A 17 4.14 14.49 1.36
CA LYS A 17 3.82 15.92 1.45
C LYS A 17 2.66 16.33 0.53
N ILE A 18 2.55 15.75 -0.67
CA ILE A 18 1.42 16.00 -1.59
C ILE A 18 0.10 15.56 -0.95
N ILE A 19 0.05 14.38 -0.35
CA ILE A 19 -1.14 13.89 0.37
C ILE A 19 -1.52 14.87 1.49
N ASP A 20 -0.53 15.28 2.30
CA ASP A 20 -0.76 16.19 3.43
C ASP A 20 -1.22 17.58 2.99
N GLN A 21 -0.68 18.11 1.89
CA GLN A 21 -1.10 19.39 1.31
C GLN A 21 -2.54 19.32 0.79
N TYR A 22 -2.87 18.27 0.05
CA TYR A 22 -4.21 18.11 -0.53
C TYR A 22 -5.29 17.97 0.54
N ASN A 23 -4.99 17.28 1.65
CA ASN A 23 -5.90 17.17 2.78
C ASN A 23 -6.17 18.51 3.48
N LYS A 24 -5.26 19.49 3.36
CA LYS A 24 -5.38 20.83 3.96
C LYS A 24 -6.07 21.84 3.05
N PHE A 25 -6.10 21.62 1.74
CA PHE A 25 -6.76 22.56 0.82
C PHE A 25 -8.28 22.57 1.04
N GLN A 26 -8.84 23.77 1.09
CA GLN A 26 -10.29 23.98 1.04
C GLN A 26 -10.76 24.02 -0.41
N ILE A 27 -10.92 22.83 -0.99
CA ILE A 27 -11.48 22.64 -2.34
C ILE A 27 -12.97 22.37 -2.19
N GLN A 28 -13.78 22.82 -3.15
CA GLN A 28 -15.20 22.44 -3.18
C GLN A 28 -15.33 20.92 -3.21
N LYS A 29 -16.27 20.38 -2.44
CA LYS A 29 -16.41 18.93 -2.24
C LYS A 29 -16.61 18.16 -3.55
N THR A 30 -17.21 18.80 -4.55
CA THR A 30 -17.46 18.28 -5.90
C THR A 30 -16.20 18.15 -6.77
N GLU A 31 -15.15 18.92 -6.46
CA GLU A 31 -13.88 18.93 -7.20
C GLU A 31 -12.77 18.20 -6.42
N LYS A 32 -13.11 17.62 -5.27
CA LYS A 32 -12.15 16.97 -4.37
C LYS A 32 -11.88 15.52 -4.81
N PHE A 33 -10.91 15.34 -5.70
CA PHE A 33 -10.34 14.04 -6.11
C PHE A 33 -9.48 13.36 -5.03
N GLU A 34 -9.85 13.46 -3.76
CA GLU A 34 -9.03 13.01 -2.61
C GLU A 34 -8.67 11.52 -2.66
N ILE A 35 -9.60 10.71 -3.18
CA ILE A 35 -9.44 9.25 -3.24
C ILE A 35 -8.59 8.87 -4.46
N THR A 36 -8.85 9.48 -5.63
CA THR A 36 -8.03 9.27 -6.83
C THR A 36 -6.58 9.70 -6.62
N LEU A 37 -6.37 10.89 -6.03
CA LEU A 37 -5.02 11.36 -5.69
C LEU A 37 -4.34 10.41 -4.69
N PHE A 38 -5.07 9.98 -3.66
CA PHE A 38 -4.53 9.02 -2.69
C PHE A 38 -4.10 7.72 -3.37
N LEU A 39 -4.91 7.16 -4.27
CA LEU A 39 -4.58 5.95 -5.01
C LEU A 39 -3.34 6.15 -5.89
N ASN A 40 -3.25 7.28 -6.61
CA ASN A 40 -2.06 7.60 -7.40
C ASN A 40 -0.79 7.66 -6.54
N CYS A 41 -0.89 8.29 -5.37
CA CYS A 41 0.22 8.33 -4.42
C CYS A 41 0.54 6.94 -3.86
N LEU A 42 -0.47 6.15 -3.49
CA LEU A 42 -0.30 4.79 -2.99
C LEU A 42 0.43 3.90 -4.02
N VAL A 43 0.06 4.00 -5.30
CA VAL A 43 0.72 3.29 -6.39
C VAL A 43 2.20 3.63 -6.42
N GLY A 44 2.56 4.93 -6.45
CA GLY A 44 3.95 5.34 -6.42
C GLY A 44 4.70 4.85 -5.18
N LEU A 45 4.08 4.95 -4.01
CA LEU A 45 4.66 4.55 -2.73
C LEU A 45 4.84 3.04 -2.58
N LEU A 46 4.06 2.23 -3.30
CA LEU A 46 4.24 0.78 -3.32
C LEU A 46 5.24 0.33 -4.40
N ILE A 47 5.23 0.97 -5.58
CA ILE A 47 6.03 0.51 -6.71
C ILE A 47 7.48 1.00 -6.66
N LEU A 48 7.72 2.25 -6.26
CA LEU A 48 9.06 2.83 -6.35
C LEU A 48 10.07 2.28 -5.34
N PRO A 49 9.73 2.02 -4.06
CA PRO A 49 10.70 1.43 -3.15
C PRO A 49 11.14 0.06 -3.68
N GLN A 50 12.45 -0.14 -3.77
CA GLN A 50 13.01 -1.41 -4.22
C GLN A 50 12.72 -2.56 -3.24
N GLN A 51 12.83 -3.80 -3.74
CA GLN A 51 12.50 -5.02 -3.00
C GLN A 51 13.25 -5.15 -1.66
N HIS A 52 14.51 -4.74 -1.58
CA HIS A 52 15.29 -4.83 -0.34
C HIS A 52 14.69 -4.00 0.82
N TRP A 53 13.99 -2.91 0.53
CA TRP A 53 13.27 -2.15 1.55
C TRP A 53 12.07 -2.92 2.10
N TYR A 54 11.40 -3.69 1.25
CA TYR A 54 10.30 -4.57 1.69
C TYR A 54 10.82 -5.70 2.57
N GLU A 55 11.93 -6.32 2.21
CA GLU A 55 12.58 -7.38 2.99
C GLU A 55 13.10 -6.89 4.34
N SER A 56 13.29 -5.57 4.49
CA SER A 56 13.69 -4.92 5.74
C SER A 56 12.50 -4.47 6.61
N LEU A 57 11.25 -4.72 6.18
CA LEU A 57 10.06 -4.39 6.97
C LEU A 57 9.91 -5.35 8.16
N PRO A 58 9.24 -4.92 9.24
CA PRO A 58 8.96 -5.76 10.39
C PRO A 58 8.23 -7.06 10.00
N THR A 59 8.58 -8.15 10.68
CA THR A 59 7.96 -9.47 10.50
C THR A 59 6.86 -9.74 11.52
N ASP A 60 6.51 -8.74 12.35
CA ASP A 60 5.36 -8.78 13.24
C ASP A 60 4.04 -8.82 12.46
N ASN A 61 3.03 -9.45 13.05
CA ASN A 61 1.70 -9.52 12.46
C ASN A 61 1.09 -8.12 12.28
N VAL A 62 0.40 -7.90 11.15
CA VAL A 62 -0.34 -6.65 10.95
C VAL A 62 -1.46 -6.54 11.99
N SER A 63 -1.67 -5.32 12.48
CA SER A 63 -2.77 -5.03 13.39
C SER A 63 -3.41 -3.70 13.04
N GLN A 64 -4.71 -3.58 13.31
CA GLN A 64 -5.43 -2.33 13.06
C GLN A 64 -4.86 -1.16 13.87
N LYS A 65 -4.41 -1.44 15.09
CA LYS A 65 -3.86 -0.42 15.99
C LYS A 65 -2.54 0.15 15.48
N GLU A 66 -1.58 -0.73 15.15
CA GLU A 66 -0.23 -0.28 14.77
C GLU A 66 -0.13 0.09 13.29
N TRP A 67 -0.72 -0.73 12.42
CA TRP A 67 -0.54 -0.67 10.97
C TRP A 67 -1.80 -0.29 10.20
N GLY A 68 -2.94 -0.05 10.86
CA GLY A 68 -4.21 0.25 10.20
C GLY A 68 -4.89 -0.98 9.59
N ILE A 69 -4.16 -2.00 9.17
CA ILE A 69 -4.73 -3.23 8.59
C ILE A 69 -5.01 -4.27 9.68
N SER A 70 -6.28 -4.63 9.84
CA SER A 70 -6.68 -5.78 10.65
C SER A 70 -6.47 -7.09 9.87
N PRO A 71 -6.02 -8.18 10.52
CA PRO A 71 -5.93 -9.50 9.88
C PRO A 71 -7.24 -10.00 9.28
N LYS A 72 -8.39 -9.50 9.74
CA LYS A 72 -9.73 -9.81 9.21
C LYS A 72 -10.00 -9.22 7.81
N HIS A 73 -9.24 -8.21 7.41
CA HIS A 73 -9.34 -7.61 6.07
C HIS A 73 -8.69 -8.50 5.01
N ILE A 74 -7.88 -9.48 5.42
CA ILE A 74 -7.16 -10.40 4.54
C ILE A 74 -7.88 -11.74 4.56
N SER A 75 -8.59 -12.08 3.49
CA SER A 75 -9.28 -13.37 3.34
C SER A 75 -8.30 -14.48 3.00
N THR A 76 -7.33 -14.19 2.14
CA THR A 76 -6.37 -15.18 1.62
C THR A 76 -4.94 -14.67 1.75
N ILE A 77 -4.02 -15.55 2.14
CA ILE A 77 -2.57 -15.34 2.07
C ILE A 77 -1.90 -16.64 1.66
N LYS A 78 -0.75 -16.55 0.98
CA LYS A 78 -0.06 -17.70 0.40
C LYS A 78 0.23 -18.73 1.47
N LYS A 79 0.01 -20.01 1.15
CA LYS A 79 0.26 -21.11 2.07
C LYS A 79 1.71 -21.07 2.56
N GLY A 80 1.88 -21.08 3.89
CA GLY A 80 3.19 -20.98 4.55
C GLY A 80 3.62 -19.56 4.90
N GLU A 81 2.86 -18.52 4.50
CA GLU A 81 3.14 -17.14 4.87
C GLU A 81 2.26 -16.67 6.04
N LEU A 82 2.85 -15.83 6.89
CA LEU A 82 2.15 -15.14 7.97
C LEU A 82 1.58 -13.80 7.47
N LYS A 83 0.48 -13.35 8.07
CA LYS A 83 -0.11 -12.01 7.87
C LYS A 83 0.72 -10.93 8.57
N ASN A 84 2.01 -10.87 8.25
CA ASN A 84 2.95 -9.88 8.77
C ASN A 84 3.11 -8.69 7.82
N VAL A 85 3.68 -7.60 8.34
CA VAL A 85 3.81 -6.33 7.60
C VAL A 85 4.56 -6.52 6.30
N MET A 86 5.71 -7.22 6.34
CA MET A 86 6.51 -7.54 5.16
C MET A 86 5.70 -8.24 4.05
N ASN A 87 5.04 -9.35 4.36
CA ASN A 87 4.29 -10.13 3.36
C ASN A 87 3.07 -9.37 2.85
N VAL A 88 2.34 -8.68 3.74
CA VAL A 88 1.18 -7.87 3.36
C VAL A 88 1.61 -6.73 2.45
N ALA A 89 2.66 -5.99 2.79
CA ALA A 89 3.19 -4.91 1.96
C ALA A 89 3.66 -5.42 0.59
N ARG A 90 4.35 -6.57 0.55
CA ARG A 90 4.78 -7.22 -0.70
C ARG A 90 3.59 -7.62 -1.57
N HIS A 91 2.57 -8.26 -1.00
CA HIS A 91 1.37 -8.63 -1.74
C HIS A 91 0.60 -7.41 -2.25
N LEU A 92 0.46 -6.34 -1.45
CA LEU A 92 -0.15 -5.09 -1.90
C LEU A 92 0.63 -4.47 -3.07
N ARG A 93 1.97 -4.47 -3.00
CA ARG A 93 2.84 -4.05 -4.11
C ARG A 93 2.58 -4.88 -5.36
N ASN A 94 2.54 -6.20 -5.25
CA ASN A 94 2.30 -7.09 -6.38
C ASN A 94 0.91 -6.88 -6.99
N SER A 95 -0.14 -6.79 -6.16
CA SER A 95 -1.50 -6.48 -6.60
C SER A 95 -1.53 -5.19 -7.41
N VAL A 96 -0.87 -4.13 -6.94
CA VAL A 96 -0.80 -2.86 -7.65
C VAL A 96 0.03 -2.95 -8.93
N ALA A 97 1.17 -3.63 -8.90
CA ALA A 97 2.07 -3.78 -10.05
C ALA A 97 1.39 -4.50 -11.22
N HIS A 98 0.48 -5.44 -10.91
CA HIS A 98 -0.28 -6.20 -11.88
C HIS A 98 -1.69 -5.65 -12.12
N TYR A 99 -2.01 -4.45 -11.61
CA TYR A 99 -3.34 -3.83 -11.73
C TYR A 99 -4.50 -4.71 -11.20
N ASN A 100 -4.21 -5.56 -10.22
CA ASN A 100 -5.17 -6.45 -9.57
C ASN A 100 -5.75 -5.80 -8.30
N PHE A 101 -6.34 -4.61 -8.45
CA PHE A 101 -7.08 -3.96 -7.38
C PHE A 101 -8.34 -3.26 -7.90
N THR A 102 -9.35 -3.13 -7.06
CA THR A 102 -10.62 -2.47 -7.41
C THR A 102 -11.12 -1.64 -6.24
N VAL A 103 -11.61 -0.45 -6.54
CA VAL A 103 -12.16 0.45 -5.52
C VAL A 103 -13.66 0.24 -5.44
N PHE A 104 -14.16 -0.09 -4.25
CA PHE A 104 -15.57 -0.35 -4.03
C PHE A 104 -16.31 0.87 -3.52
N ASP A 105 -17.51 1.02 -4.06
CA ASP A 105 -18.48 1.99 -3.61
C ASP A 105 -19.43 1.37 -2.56
N ASN A 106 -19.72 2.12 -1.48
CA ASN A 106 -20.84 1.74 -0.62
C ASN A 106 -22.17 2.17 -1.28
N ARG A 107 -23.32 1.80 -0.71
CA ARG A 107 -24.66 2.09 -1.28
C ARG A 107 -24.98 3.58 -1.51
N LEU A 108 -24.04 4.51 -1.25
CA LEU A 108 -24.19 5.97 -1.29
C LEU A 108 -23.22 6.66 -2.25
N ASN A 109 -22.67 5.98 -3.27
CA ASN A 109 -21.72 6.55 -4.23
C ASN A 109 -20.45 7.16 -3.57
N LYS A 110 -20.01 6.60 -2.44
CA LYS A 110 -18.72 6.86 -1.81
C LYS A 110 -17.83 5.62 -1.87
N LEU A 111 -16.74 5.77 -2.61
CA LEU A 111 -15.56 4.89 -2.55
C LEU A 111 -15.15 4.72 -1.07
N SER A 112 -15.20 3.49 -0.55
CA SER A 112 -15.11 3.21 0.89
C SER A 112 -14.04 2.18 1.26
N SER A 113 -13.69 1.31 0.31
CA SER A 113 -12.66 0.28 0.48
C SER A 113 -11.99 -0.05 -0.85
N VAL A 114 -10.85 -0.70 -0.77
CA VAL A 114 -10.09 -1.19 -1.93
C VAL A 114 -9.89 -2.69 -1.76
N GLN A 115 -10.25 -3.46 -2.77
CA GLN A 115 -9.88 -4.87 -2.88
C GLN A 115 -8.56 -4.99 -3.60
N PHE A 116 -7.70 -5.86 -3.09
CA PHE A 116 -6.43 -6.24 -3.67
C PHE A 116 -6.40 -7.74 -3.85
N THR A 117 -5.89 -8.19 -4.99
CA THR A 117 -5.67 -9.60 -5.28
C THR A 117 -4.23 -9.78 -5.77
N ASP A 118 -3.50 -10.73 -5.19
CA ASP A 118 -2.21 -11.19 -5.74
C ASP A 118 -2.38 -12.62 -6.24
N LYS A 119 -1.73 -12.92 -7.36
CA LYS A 119 -1.85 -14.20 -8.04
C LYS A 119 -0.52 -14.62 -8.65
N ILE A 120 -0.28 -15.92 -8.63
CA ILE A 120 0.84 -16.53 -9.33
C ILE A 120 0.30 -17.26 -10.53
N THR A 121 0.85 -16.95 -11.70
CA THR A 121 0.57 -17.64 -12.96
C THR A 121 1.70 -18.62 -13.23
N GLU A 122 1.41 -19.92 -13.20
CA GLU A 122 2.34 -20.94 -13.70
C GLU A 122 2.04 -21.22 -15.17
N LYS A 123 3.08 -21.38 -16.01
CA LYS A 123 2.89 -21.67 -17.45
C LYS A 123 2.01 -22.91 -17.64
N GLY A 124 0.88 -22.72 -18.33
CA GLY A 124 -0.05 -23.80 -18.66
C GLY A 124 -1.01 -24.21 -17.53
N LYS A 125 -1.12 -23.41 -16.46
CA LYS A 125 -2.09 -23.62 -15.37
C LYS A 125 -2.92 -22.37 -15.11
N ASP A 126 -4.05 -22.56 -14.46
CA ASP A 126 -4.89 -21.47 -13.96
C ASP A 126 -4.17 -20.63 -12.90
N ASP A 127 -4.55 -19.36 -12.82
CA ASP A 127 -4.03 -18.41 -11.83
C ASP A 127 -4.35 -18.88 -10.42
N ILE A 128 -3.33 -18.97 -9.57
CA ILE A 128 -3.49 -19.31 -8.15
C ILE A 128 -3.50 -18.02 -7.35
N ILE A 129 -4.64 -17.71 -6.70
CA ILE A 129 -4.76 -16.57 -5.79
C ILE A 129 -3.87 -16.82 -4.57
N THR A 130 -2.90 -15.93 -4.35
CA THR A 130 -1.97 -15.99 -3.23
C THR A 130 -2.24 -14.92 -2.19
N PHE A 131 -3.01 -13.89 -2.52
CA PHE A 131 -3.45 -12.90 -1.55
C PHE A 131 -4.78 -12.33 -1.98
N GLU A 132 -5.65 -12.11 -1.01
CA GLU A 132 -6.86 -11.34 -1.21
C GLU A 132 -7.16 -10.54 0.05
N ALA A 133 -7.41 -9.24 -0.13
CA ALA A 133 -7.78 -8.36 0.96
C ALA A 133 -8.75 -7.28 0.53
N VAL A 134 -9.71 -6.95 1.40
CA VAL A 134 -10.62 -5.81 1.25
C VAL A 134 -10.36 -4.85 2.41
N ILE A 135 -9.74 -3.72 2.11
CA ILE A 135 -9.22 -2.79 3.12
C ILE A 135 -10.00 -1.48 3.06
N PRO A 136 -10.62 -1.03 4.16
CA PRO A 136 -11.25 0.29 4.23
C PRO A 136 -10.25 1.41 3.94
N LEU A 137 -10.68 2.48 3.26
CA LEU A 137 -9.78 3.58 2.88
C LEU A 137 -9.12 4.25 4.10
N LYS A 138 -9.84 4.38 5.22
CA LYS A 138 -9.29 4.93 6.48
C LYS A 138 -8.11 4.10 6.97
N ASP A 139 -8.26 2.79 6.96
CA ASP A 139 -7.27 1.82 7.44
C ASP A 139 -6.08 1.75 6.48
N LEU A 140 -6.35 1.79 5.17
CA LEU A 140 -5.33 1.85 4.12
C LEU A 140 -4.50 3.14 4.21
N ARG A 141 -5.12 4.29 4.50
CA ARG A 141 -4.38 5.56 4.73
C ARG A 141 -3.42 5.44 5.90
N GLN A 142 -3.86 4.87 7.03
CA GLN A 142 -3.00 4.66 8.19
C GLN A 142 -1.83 3.74 7.86
N PHE A 143 -2.09 2.65 7.14
CA PHE A 143 -1.05 1.75 6.65
C PHE A 143 -0.01 2.48 5.81
N THR A 144 -0.45 3.25 4.81
CA THR A 144 0.43 4.05 3.95
C THR A 144 1.30 5.02 4.75
N THR A 145 0.72 5.72 5.74
CA THR A 145 1.48 6.63 6.61
C THR A 145 2.56 5.89 7.41
N LYS A 146 2.24 4.72 7.97
CA LYS A 146 3.20 3.92 8.74
C LYS A 146 4.26 3.27 7.88
N LEU A 147 3.88 2.75 6.72
CA LEU A 147 4.78 2.17 5.73
C LEU A 147 5.80 3.22 5.25
N THR A 148 5.33 4.40 4.87
CA THR A 148 6.21 5.49 4.42
C THR A 148 7.17 5.95 5.51
N TYR A 149 6.70 6.10 6.75
CA TYR A 149 7.57 6.42 7.88
C TYR A 149 8.67 5.36 8.04
N THR A 150 8.29 4.09 8.00
CA THR A 150 9.23 2.96 8.13
C THR A 150 10.27 2.98 7.02
N PHE A 151 9.87 3.14 5.76
CA PHE A 151 10.80 3.24 4.65
C PHE A 151 11.76 4.42 4.80
N THR A 152 11.26 5.61 5.16
CA THR A 152 12.15 6.77 5.35
C THR A 152 13.17 6.55 6.46
N THR A 153 12.77 5.94 7.59
CA THR A 153 13.69 5.62 8.69
C THR A 153 14.75 4.60 8.27
N LEU A 154 14.36 3.54 7.56
CA LEU A 154 15.31 2.54 7.05
C LEU A 154 16.30 3.16 6.06
N MET A 155 15.82 4.02 5.16
CA MET A 155 16.66 4.72 4.19
C MET A 155 17.61 5.72 4.85
N GLU A 156 17.20 6.38 5.93
CA GLU A 156 18.06 7.29 6.69
C GLU A 156 19.16 6.55 7.45
N GLN A 157 18.86 5.37 8.01
CA GLN A 157 19.84 4.53 8.71
C GLN A 157 20.87 3.89 7.76
N SER A 158 20.54 3.76 6.48
CA SER A 158 21.44 3.22 5.45
C SER A 158 22.41 4.23 4.83
N LYS A 159 22.30 5.52 5.18
CA LYS A 159 23.17 6.60 4.71
C LYS A 159 24.43 6.70 5.55
#